data_AF-A0A5C7SJA8-F1
#
_entry.id   AF-A0A5C7SJA8-F1
#
_cell.length_a   1.000
_cell.length_b   1.000
_cell.length_c   1.000
_cell.angle_alpha   90.00
_cell.angle_beta   90.00
_cell.angle_gamma   90.00
#
_symmetry.space_group_name_H-M   'P 1'
#
loop_
_entity.id
_entity.type
_entity.pdbx_description
1 polymer ?
#
loop_
_entity_poly.entity_id
_entity_poly.type
_entity_poly.pdbx_seq_one_letter_code
_entity_poly.pdbx_strand_id
1 'polypeptide(L)'
;MFKIVPQLTAWWPVTVLEPDNDNPGTLKEFTFEAEFVIRGREEMKPYHQERDALMRQLPTADDILKDRAAAATKADKVGAKLEAHDQKMFHLMVKNWRGVFDEKDNPMPFTADAFNMALNQERIRAGLNKAYDEATSNDKARVGNSRA
;
A
#
# COMPACT_ATOMS: atom_id res chain seq x y z
N MET A 1 26.87 9.34 -15.07
CA MET A 1 25.98 10.37 -15.68
C MET A 1 24.56 10.04 -15.28
N PHE A 2 23.83 11.00 -14.71
CA PHE A 2 22.41 10.85 -14.33
C PHE A 2 21.51 11.04 -15.56
N LYS A 3 20.39 10.30 -15.64
CA LYS A 3 19.41 10.40 -16.73
C LYS A 3 18.01 10.58 -16.13
N ILE A 4 17.28 11.56 -16.65
CA ILE A 4 15.85 11.67 -16.39
C ILE A 4 15.15 10.65 -17.28
N VAL A 5 14.37 9.77 -16.69
CA VAL A 5 13.54 8.78 -17.39
C VAL A 5 12.07 9.17 -17.29
N PRO A 6 11.26 8.92 -18.33
CA PRO A 6 9.84 9.27 -18.31
C PRO A 6 9.06 8.46 -17.28
N GLN A 7 9.50 7.24 -16.98
CA GLN A 7 8.94 6.38 -15.95
C GLN A 7 10.09 5.67 -15.22
N LEU A 8 10.24 5.97 -13.94
CA LEU A 8 11.23 5.30 -13.10
C LEU A 8 10.59 4.06 -12.48
N THR A 9 11.20 2.89 -12.71
CA THR A 9 10.82 1.66 -12.02
C THR A 9 11.98 1.10 -11.21
N ALA A 10 11.67 0.50 -10.08
CA ALA A 10 12.68 -0.08 -9.19
C ALA A 10 12.17 -1.37 -8.55
N TRP A 11 12.98 -2.42 -8.61
CA TRP A 11 12.80 -3.59 -7.75
C TRP A 11 13.24 -3.22 -6.33
N TRP A 12 12.36 -3.44 -5.36
CA TRP A 12 12.63 -3.11 -3.96
C TRP A 12 12.17 -4.23 -3.04
N PRO A 13 12.92 -4.54 -1.97
CA PRO A 13 12.48 -5.53 -0.99
C PRO A 13 11.27 -5.04 -0.21
N VAL A 14 10.33 -5.94 0.00
CA VAL A 14 9.10 -5.74 0.79
C VAL A 14 9.15 -6.66 1.98
N THR A 15 9.20 -6.06 3.17
CA THR A 15 9.15 -6.79 4.43
C THR A 15 7.70 -6.95 4.89
N VAL A 16 7.30 -8.19 5.19
CA VAL A 16 6.00 -8.56 5.76
C VAL A 16 6.24 -9.18 7.13
N LEU A 17 5.48 -8.71 8.11
CA LEU A 17 5.51 -9.25 9.48
C LEU A 17 4.28 -10.13 9.70
N GLU A 18 4.50 -11.32 10.23
CA GLU A 18 3.44 -12.27 10.59
C GLU A 18 3.57 -12.66 12.06
N PRO A 19 2.46 -12.90 12.79
CA PRO A 19 2.54 -13.52 14.10
C PRO A 19 3.31 -14.84 14.05
N ASP A 20 4.25 -15.00 14.98
CA ASP A 20 4.97 -16.26 15.11
C ASP A 20 4.10 -17.28 15.87
N ASN A 21 3.64 -18.31 15.16
CA ASN A 21 2.83 -19.38 15.74
C ASN A 21 3.64 -20.29 16.68
N ASP A 22 4.96 -20.39 16.48
CA ASP A 22 5.84 -21.21 17.31
C ASP A 22 6.31 -20.44 18.56
N ASN A 23 6.33 -19.10 18.49
CA ASN A 23 6.71 -18.22 19.60
C ASN A 23 5.62 -17.15 19.85
N PRO A 24 4.52 -17.48 20.56
CA PRO A 24 3.42 -16.55 20.78
C PRO A 24 3.89 -15.19 21.37
N GLY A 25 3.42 -14.11 20.76
CA GLY A 25 3.77 -12.74 21.17
C GLY A 25 4.95 -12.13 20.42
N THR A 26 5.59 -12.87 19.51
CA THR A 26 6.63 -12.34 18.61
C THR A 26 6.14 -12.28 17.15
N LEU A 27 6.92 -11.61 16.30
CA LEU A 27 6.67 -11.49 14.87
C LEU A 27 7.79 -12.17 14.09
N LYS A 28 7.41 -12.91 13.06
CA LYS A 28 8.33 -13.46 12.06
C LYS A 28 8.39 -12.53 10.86
N GLU A 29 9.60 -12.32 10.36
CA GLU A 29 9.88 -11.48 9.21
C GLU A 29 9.99 -12.32 7.94
N PHE A 30 9.28 -11.90 6.90
CA PHE A 30 9.35 -12.45 5.56
C PHE A 30 9.61 -11.36 4.53
N THR A 31 10.29 -11.71 3.45
CA THR A 31 10.65 -10.74 2.40
C THR A 31 10.31 -11.30 1.02
N PHE A 32 9.71 -10.45 0.20
CA PHE A 32 9.61 -10.63 -1.26
C PHE A 32 10.08 -9.35 -1.95
N GLU A 33 10.16 -9.32 -3.28
CA GLU A 33 10.48 -8.09 -4.01
C GLU A 33 9.30 -7.65 -4.87
N ALA A 34 8.99 -6.36 -4.84
CA ALA A 34 8.02 -5.73 -5.72
C ALA A 34 8.73 -4.82 -6.72
N GLU A 35 8.25 -4.77 -7.95
CA GLU A 35 8.67 -3.77 -8.93
C GLU A 35 7.75 -2.56 -8.80
N PHE A 36 8.28 -1.47 -8.25
CA PHE A 36 7.56 -0.22 -8.07
C PHE A 36 7.67 0.68 -9.30
N VAL A 37 6.59 1.40 -9.57
CA VAL A 37 6.52 2.53 -10.50
C VAL A 37 6.56 3.81 -9.67
N ILE A 38 7.69 4.51 -9.70
CA ILE A 38 7.90 5.74 -8.95
C ILE A 38 7.21 6.90 -9.67
N ARG A 39 6.11 7.38 -9.10
CA ARG A 39 5.28 8.44 -9.67
C ARG A 39 5.58 9.80 -9.07
N GLY A 40 5.51 10.83 -9.92
CA GLY A 40 5.75 12.21 -9.52
C GLY A 40 4.59 12.82 -8.74
N ARG A 41 4.86 13.87 -7.96
CA ARG A 41 3.84 14.58 -7.16
C ARG A 41 2.65 15.06 -7.99
N GLU A 42 2.89 15.68 -9.15
CA GLU A 42 1.80 16.21 -10.00
C GLU A 42 0.94 15.09 -10.60
N GLU A 43 1.53 13.93 -10.89
CA GLU A 43 0.81 12.76 -11.39
C GLU A 43 -0.10 12.16 -10.30
N MET A 44 0.34 12.20 -9.04
CA MET A 44 -0.40 11.64 -7.90
C MET A 44 -1.47 12.58 -7.34
N LYS A 45 -1.36 13.88 -7.61
CA LYS A 45 -2.28 14.94 -7.16
C LYS A 45 -3.77 14.63 -7.40
N PRO A 46 -4.23 14.24 -8.61
CA PRO A 46 -5.66 13.95 -8.83
C PRO A 46 -6.17 12.80 -7.94
N TYR A 47 -5.35 11.78 -7.68
CA TYR A 47 -5.73 10.66 -6.81
C TYR A 47 -5.87 11.11 -5.36
N HIS A 48 -4.93 11.92 -4.86
CA HIS A 48 -5.04 12.48 -3.52
C HIS A 48 -6.28 13.36 -3.36
N GLN A 49 -6.61 14.17 -4.38
CA GLN A 49 -7.81 15.00 -4.39
C GLN A 49 -9.10 14.16 -4.39
N GLU A 50 -9.13 13.06 -5.14
CA GLU A 50 -10.23 12.11 -5.15
C GLU A 50 -10.43 11.49 -3.77
N ARG A 51 -9.35 11.01 -3.13
CA ARG A 51 -9.38 10.45 -1.78
C ARG A 51 -9.87 11.47 -0.74
N ASP A 52 -9.37 12.70 -0.79
CA ASP A 52 -9.80 13.79 0.10
C ASP A 52 -11.28 14.12 -0.09
N ALA A 53 -11.77 14.10 -1.33
CA ALA A 53 -13.19 14.30 -1.63
C ALA A 53 -14.08 13.17 -1.08
N LEU A 54 -13.59 11.93 -1.09
CA LEU A 54 -14.26 10.80 -0.44
C LEU A 54 -14.27 10.94 1.08
N MET A 55 -13.13 11.30 1.69
CA MET A 55 -13.04 11.52 3.14
C MET A 55 -13.99 12.60 3.64
N ARG A 56 -14.17 13.69 2.89
CA ARG A 56 -15.15 14.75 3.23
C ARG A 56 -16.61 14.28 3.19
N GLN A 57 -16.90 13.14 2.56
CA GLN A 57 -18.24 12.55 2.53
C GLN A 57 -18.53 11.69 3.77
N LEU A 58 -17.57 11.44 4.65
CA LEU A 58 -17.81 10.71 5.89
C LEU A 58 -18.84 11.44 6.77
N PRO A 59 -19.67 10.72 7.53
CA PRO A 59 -20.59 11.34 8.48
C PRO A 59 -19.85 12.20 9.52
N THR A 60 -20.42 13.35 9.84
CA THR A 60 -19.94 14.19 10.95
C THR A 60 -20.49 13.71 12.29
N ALA A 61 -20.01 14.29 13.39
CA ALA A 61 -20.58 14.05 14.71
C ALA A 61 -22.08 14.41 14.75
N ASP A 62 -22.47 15.51 14.09
CA ASP A 62 -23.88 15.96 14.03
C ASP A 62 -24.74 14.98 13.22
N ASP A 63 -24.24 14.44 12.10
CA ASP A 63 -24.92 13.40 11.32
C ASP A 63 -25.22 12.18 12.21
N ILE A 64 -24.23 11.75 13.00
CA ILE A 64 -24.33 10.59 13.89
C ILE A 64 -25.34 10.84 15.02
N LEU A 65 -25.33 12.03 15.62
CA LEU A 65 -26.26 12.42 16.68
C LEU A 65 -27.70 12.49 16.17
N LYS A 66 -27.90 12.94 14.93
CA LYS A 66 -29.23 13.07 14.31
C LYS A 66 -29.83 11.74 13.93
N ASP A 67 -29.07 10.88 13.25
CA ASP A 67 -29.51 9.55 12.83
C ASP A 67 -28.32 8.60 12.71
N ARG A 68 -28.11 7.82 13.77
CA ARG A 68 -27.00 6.87 13.84
C ARG A 68 -27.07 5.79 12.75
N ALA A 69 -28.26 5.32 12.39
CA ALA A 69 -28.43 4.25 11.41
C ALA A 69 -28.14 4.74 9.98
N ALA A 70 -28.65 5.93 9.64
CA ALA A 70 -28.33 6.57 8.36
C ALA A 70 -26.85 6.95 8.27
N ALA A 71 -26.25 7.46 9.36
CA ALA A 71 -24.83 7.76 9.43
C ALA A 71 -23.97 6.51 9.23
N ALA A 72 -24.29 5.38 9.88
CA ALA A 72 -23.59 4.11 9.66
C ALA A 72 -23.65 3.65 8.20
N THR A 73 -24.85 3.66 7.60
CA THR A 73 -25.03 3.29 6.18
C THR A 73 -24.21 4.18 5.24
N LYS A 74 -24.12 5.48 5.54
CA LYS A 74 -23.30 6.43 4.78
C LYS A 74 -21.81 6.16 4.98
N ALA A 75 -21.38 5.87 6.21
CA ALA A 75 -20.00 5.49 6.52
C ALA A 75 -19.58 4.23 5.75
N ASP A 76 -20.40 3.18 5.74
CA ASP A 76 -20.11 1.94 5.02
C ASP A 76 -19.92 2.18 3.52
N LYS A 77 -20.82 2.97 2.91
CA LYS A 77 -20.75 3.31 1.48
C LYS A 77 -19.50 4.13 1.13
N VAL A 78 -19.14 5.10 1.97
CA VAL A 78 -17.94 5.93 1.75
C VAL A 78 -16.68 5.11 2.02
N GLY A 79 -16.69 4.26 3.04
CA GLY A 79 -15.62 3.32 3.36
C GLY A 79 -15.33 2.37 2.19
N ALA A 80 -16.35 1.78 1.58
CA ALA A 80 -16.18 0.92 0.40
C ALA A 80 -15.54 1.67 -0.80
N LYS A 81 -15.86 2.96 -0.98
CA LYS A 81 -15.24 3.78 -2.03
C LYS A 81 -13.79 4.13 -1.71
N LEU A 82 -13.49 4.43 -0.45
CA LEU A 82 -12.12 4.67 0.01
C LEU A 82 -11.26 3.42 -0.17
N GLU A 83 -11.80 2.25 0.18
CA GLU A 83 -11.11 0.98 0.01
C GLU A 83 -10.83 0.68 -1.47
N ALA A 84 -11.83 0.84 -2.35
CA ALA A 84 -11.64 0.67 -3.79
C ALA A 84 -10.60 1.66 -4.37
N HIS A 85 -10.60 2.90 -3.86
CA HIS A 85 -9.60 3.91 -4.23
C HIS A 85 -8.20 3.49 -3.78
N ASP A 86 -8.03 3.13 -2.51
CA ASP A 86 -6.75 2.73 -1.93
C ASP A 86 -6.21 1.45 -2.62
N GLN A 87 -7.06 0.48 -2.95
CA GLN A 87 -6.69 -0.69 -3.74
C GLN A 87 -6.22 -0.32 -5.15
N LYS A 88 -6.90 0.62 -5.83
CA LYS A 88 -6.48 1.13 -7.14
C LYS A 88 -5.09 1.78 -7.07
N MET A 89 -4.74 2.44 -5.96
CA MET A 89 -3.42 3.04 -5.79
C MET A 89 -2.31 2.00 -5.80
N PHE A 90 -2.51 0.84 -5.18
CA PHE A 90 -1.53 -0.24 -5.24
C PHE A 90 -1.26 -0.72 -6.68
N HIS A 91 -2.30 -0.88 -7.50
CA HIS A 91 -2.16 -1.25 -8.92
C HIS A 91 -1.45 -0.17 -9.77
N LEU A 92 -1.48 1.09 -9.34
CA LEU A 92 -0.71 2.14 -9.97
C LEU A 92 0.76 2.10 -9.57
N MET A 93 1.07 1.68 -8.35
CA MET A 93 2.43 1.72 -7.79
C MET A 93 3.19 0.42 -8.00
N VAL A 94 2.52 -0.73 -8.09
CA VAL A 94 3.15 -2.06 -8.22
C VAL A 94 2.82 -2.63 -9.59
N LYS A 95 3.86 -2.93 -10.39
CA LYS A 95 3.69 -3.53 -11.73
C LYS A 95 4.08 -5.01 -11.80
N ASN A 96 4.81 -5.50 -10.80
CA ASN A 96 5.27 -6.88 -10.75
C ASN A 96 5.70 -7.27 -9.32
N TRP A 97 5.90 -8.56 -9.08
CA TRP A 97 6.56 -9.08 -7.88
C TRP A 97 7.40 -10.32 -8.20
N ARG A 98 8.25 -10.73 -7.26
CA ARG A 98 8.95 -12.03 -7.26
C ARG A 98 9.24 -12.46 -5.84
N GLY A 99 9.43 -13.77 -5.65
CA GLY A 99 9.62 -14.35 -4.31
C GLY A 99 8.31 -14.51 -3.52
N VAL A 100 7.17 -14.57 -4.21
CA VAL A 100 5.87 -14.88 -3.61
C VAL A 100 5.48 -16.30 -4.01
N PHE A 101 5.03 -17.08 -3.03
CA PHE A 101 4.70 -18.50 -3.18
C PHE A 101 3.33 -18.78 -2.56
N ASP A 102 2.65 -19.80 -3.06
CA ASP A 102 1.42 -20.33 -2.44
C ASP A 102 1.74 -21.30 -1.29
N GLU A 103 0.69 -21.82 -0.63
CA GLU A 103 0.83 -22.78 0.48
C GLU A 103 1.46 -24.12 0.07
N LYS A 104 1.63 -24.38 -1.23
CA LYS A 104 2.25 -25.59 -1.79
C LYS A 104 3.65 -25.30 -2.35
N ASP A 105 4.24 -24.17 -1.97
CA ASP A 105 5.55 -23.69 -2.43
C ASP A 105 5.66 -23.46 -3.94
N ASN A 106 4.53 -23.27 -4.64
CA ASN A 106 4.56 -22.90 -6.06
C ASN A 106 4.75 -21.39 -6.20
N PRO A 107 5.62 -20.92 -7.12
CA PRO A 107 5.74 -19.50 -7.42
C PRO A 107 4.38 -18.93 -7.84
N MET A 108 3.96 -17.86 -7.17
CA MET A 108 2.73 -17.15 -7.49
C MET A 108 3.04 -16.03 -8.49
N PRO A 109 2.68 -16.18 -9.78
CA PRO A 109 2.98 -15.15 -10.77
C PRO A 109 2.17 -13.88 -10.49
N PHE A 110 2.75 -12.73 -10.85
CA PHE A 110 2.04 -11.46 -10.74
C PHE A 110 0.89 -11.41 -11.74
N THR A 111 -0.33 -11.36 -11.23
CA THR A 111 -1.56 -11.15 -11.98
C THR A 111 -2.46 -10.21 -11.19
N ALA A 112 -3.43 -9.57 -11.85
CA ALA A 112 -4.37 -8.69 -11.15
C ALA A 112 -5.13 -9.44 -10.05
N ASP A 113 -5.54 -10.69 -10.30
CA ASP A 113 -6.27 -11.51 -9.33
C ASP A 113 -5.39 -11.94 -8.15
N ALA A 114 -4.16 -12.40 -8.41
CA ALA A 114 -3.22 -12.76 -7.34
C ALA A 114 -2.85 -11.54 -6.49
N PHE A 115 -2.69 -10.37 -7.12
CA PHE A 115 -2.39 -9.14 -6.41
C PHE A 115 -3.58 -8.66 -5.60
N ASN A 116 -4.80 -8.72 -6.13
CA ASN A 116 -6.03 -8.42 -5.38
C ASN A 116 -6.20 -9.35 -4.17
N MET A 117 -5.93 -10.65 -4.35
CA MET A 117 -5.93 -11.61 -3.24
C MET A 117 -4.92 -11.22 -2.16
N ALA A 118 -3.72 -10.81 -2.54
CA ALA A 118 -2.70 -10.36 -1.60
C ALA A 118 -3.07 -9.04 -0.90
N LEU A 119 -3.68 -8.09 -1.61
CA LEU A 119 -4.14 -6.82 -1.05
C LEU A 119 -5.31 -6.95 -0.06
N ASN A 120 -5.99 -8.10 -0.03
CA ASN A 120 -6.95 -8.44 1.04
C ASN A 120 -6.26 -8.74 2.39
N GLN A 121 -4.93 -8.84 2.41
CA GLN A 121 -4.14 -9.07 3.62
C GLN A 121 -3.49 -7.76 4.07
N GLU A 122 -3.93 -7.20 5.20
CA GLU A 122 -3.47 -5.89 5.69
C GLU A 122 -1.94 -5.83 5.86
N ARG A 123 -1.31 -6.93 6.31
CA ARG A 123 0.14 -7.03 6.46
C ARG A 123 0.91 -6.83 5.15
N ILE A 124 0.31 -7.22 4.01
CA ILE A 124 0.91 -7.03 2.69
C ILE A 124 0.79 -5.58 2.26
N ARG A 125 -0.38 -4.95 2.47
CA ARG A 125 -0.59 -3.51 2.21
C ARG A 125 0.40 -2.65 3.00
N ALA A 126 0.56 -2.96 4.30
CA ALA A 126 1.50 -2.27 5.18
C ALA A 126 2.95 -2.42 4.70
N GLY A 127 3.37 -3.63 4.33
CA GLY A 127 4.70 -3.90 3.79
C GLY A 127 4.97 -3.13 2.49
N LEU A 128 4.01 -3.16 1.55
CA LEU A 128 4.12 -2.45 0.26
C LEU A 128 4.20 -0.94 0.44
N ASN A 129 3.35 -0.35 1.28
CA ASN A 129 3.38 1.09 1.57
C ASN A 129 4.74 1.50 2.15
N LYS A 130 5.22 0.79 3.17
CA LYS A 130 6.53 1.05 3.77
C LYS A 130 7.66 0.95 2.73
N ALA A 131 7.66 -0.11 1.92
CA ALA A 131 8.67 -0.33 0.90
C ALA A 131 8.63 0.76 -0.20
N TYR A 132 7.45 1.20 -0.60
CA TYR A 132 7.28 2.29 -1.58
C TYR A 132 7.74 3.64 -1.00
N ASP A 133 7.41 3.94 0.26
CA ASP A 133 7.90 5.12 0.96
C ASP A 133 9.43 5.12 1.04
N GLU A 134 10.04 3.97 1.31
CA GLU A 134 11.51 3.84 1.31
C GLU A 134 12.14 4.01 -0.07
N ALA A 135 11.50 3.51 -1.12
CA ALA A 135 11.96 3.63 -2.49
C ALA A 135 11.82 5.06 -3.04
N THR A 136 10.87 5.84 -2.53
CA THR A 136 10.58 7.22 -2.96
C THR A 136 11.20 8.28 -2.06
N SER A 137 11.47 7.97 -0.79
CA SER A 137 12.05 8.90 0.16
C SER A 137 13.57 8.94 0.02
N ASN A 138 14.10 10.16 -0.17
CA ASN A 138 15.53 10.43 -0.04
C ASN A 138 16.06 10.22 1.41
N ASP A 139 15.21 9.93 2.40
CA ASP A 139 15.62 9.86 3.81
C ASP A 139 16.48 8.64 4.18
N LYS A 140 16.43 7.52 3.44
CA LYS A 140 17.42 6.44 3.67
C LYS A 140 18.85 6.89 3.29
N ALA A 141 19.02 7.93 2.47
CA ALA A 141 20.32 8.56 2.24
C ALA A 141 20.70 9.55 3.36
N ARG A 142 19.74 10.09 4.13
CA ARG A 142 20.02 11.06 5.22
C ARG A 142 20.46 10.41 6.52
N VAL A 143 20.10 9.15 6.79
CA VAL A 143 20.49 8.46 8.04
C VAL A 143 21.86 7.76 7.93
N GLY A 144 22.44 7.68 6.73
CA GLY A 144 23.74 7.01 6.48
C GLY A 144 24.96 7.92 6.35
N ASN A 145 24.82 9.25 6.39
CA ASN A 145 25.91 10.19 6.07
C ASN A 145 26.17 11.27 7.13
N SER A 146 26.18 10.87 8.41
CA SER A 146 26.63 11.70 9.53
C SER A 146 27.72 11.02 10.37
N ARG A 147 28.68 10.38 9.69
CA ARG A 147 30.04 10.16 10.22
C ARG A 147 31.06 10.51 9.13
N ALA A 148 31.38 11.79 9.06
CA ALA A 148 32.66 12.32 8.60
C ALA A 148 33.16 13.27 9.69
#